data_AF-B4VU66-F1
#
_entry.id   AF-B4VU66-F1
#
_cell.length_a   1.000
_cell.length_b   1.000
_cell.length_c   1.000
_cell.angle_alpha   90.00
_cell.angle_beta   90.00
_cell.angle_gamma   90.00
#
_symmetry.space_group_name_H-M   'P 1'
#
loop_
_entity.id
_entity.type
_entity.pdbx_description
1 polymer ?
#
loop_
_entity_poly.entity_id
_entity_poly.type
_entity_poly.pdbx_seq_one_letter_code
_entity_poly.pdbx_strand_id
1 'polypeptide(L)'
;MIIAVEQAIQQKPLSFDEFLARHGSDNRYELIDGEVFDLEPTGLHEEVVAFISAKICVQIDAIGLPWFVFQRGLLRPSNVGMTAFRPDVAVVDRDELV
;
A
#
# COMPACT_ATOMS: atom_id res chain seq x y z
N MET A 1 16.83 -20.97 17.93
CA MET A 1 16.66 -19.54 17.63
C MET A 1 17.51 -19.24 16.41
N ILE A 2 16.90 -19.25 15.23
CA ILE A 2 17.62 -18.91 13.98
C ILE A 2 17.40 -17.42 13.80
N ILE A 3 18.44 -16.64 14.06
CA ILE A 3 18.45 -15.22 13.69
C ILE A 3 18.62 -15.24 12.18
N ALA A 4 17.52 -15.00 11.45
CA ALA A 4 17.59 -14.74 10.03
C ALA A 4 18.38 -13.42 9.89
N VAL A 5 19.63 -13.53 9.48
CA VAL A 5 20.40 -12.40 9.00
C VAL A 5 19.71 -11.99 7.71
N GLU A 6 18.93 -10.91 7.78
CA GLU A 6 18.38 -10.23 6.61
C GLU A 6 19.58 -9.70 5.83
N GLN A 7 20.08 -10.51 4.91
CA GLN A 7 21.11 -10.07 4.00
C GLN A 7 20.48 -8.98 3.16
N ALA A 8 20.93 -7.73 3.36
CA ALA A 8 20.79 -6.68 2.39
C ALA A 8 21.54 -7.13 1.13
N ILE A 9 20.87 -7.95 0.30
CA ILE A 9 21.27 -8.19 -1.07
C ILE A 9 21.34 -6.80 -1.66
N GLN A 10 22.51 -6.39 -2.14
CA GLN A 10 22.65 -5.13 -2.87
C GLN A 10 21.89 -5.29 -4.20
N GLN A 11 20.57 -5.19 -4.11
CA GLN A 11 19.66 -5.23 -5.23
C GLN A 11 19.79 -3.90 -5.92
N LYS A 12 20.08 -3.94 -7.21
CA LYS A 12 19.93 -2.75 -8.06
C LYS A 12 18.51 -2.19 -7.80
N PRO A 13 18.38 -0.89 -7.47
CA PRO A 13 17.09 -0.34 -7.10
C PRO A 13 16.11 -0.55 -8.26
N LEU A 14 14.95 -1.10 -7.92
CA LEU A 14 13.97 -1.56 -8.89
C LEU A 14 13.12 -0.38 -9.37
N SER A 15 12.97 -0.21 -10.68
CA SER A 15 12.02 0.78 -11.20
C SER A 15 10.58 0.33 -10.92
N PHE A 16 9.64 1.28 -10.94
CA PHE A 16 8.23 0.98 -10.76
C PHE A 16 7.71 -0.04 -11.79
N ASP A 17 8.10 0.08 -13.07
CA ASP A 17 7.63 -0.82 -14.12
C ASP A 17 8.18 -2.24 -13.94
N GLU A 18 9.45 -2.37 -13.53
CA GLU A 18 10.04 -3.66 -13.19
C GLU A 18 9.39 -4.27 -11.94
N PHE A 19 9.06 -3.46 -10.95
CA PHE A 19 8.31 -3.89 -9.77
C PHE A 19 6.92 -4.40 -10.16
N LEU A 20 6.16 -3.63 -10.95
CA LEU A 20 4.82 -4.00 -11.36
C LEU A 20 4.81 -5.30 -12.18
N ALA A 21 5.78 -5.48 -13.08
CA ALA A 21 5.91 -6.70 -13.88
C ALA A 21 6.20 -7.96 -13.03
N ARG A 22 6.84 -7.81 -11.86
CA ARG A 22 7.23 -8.93 -10.99
C ARG A 22 6.26 -9.17 -9.83
N HIS A 23 5.71 -8.10 -9.26
CA HIS A 23 5.00 -8.12 -7.99
C HIS A 23 3.62 -7.44 -8.04
N GLY A 24 3.21 -6.85 -9.17
CA GLY A 24 1.98 -6.06 -9.28
C GLY A 24 0.70 -6.83 -8.91
N SER A 25 0.67 -8.14 -9.18
CA SER A 25 -0.45 -9.02 -8.85
C SER A 25 -0.42 -9.55 -7.42
N ASP A 26 0.67 -9.35 -6.69
CA ASP A 26 0.83 -9.82 -5.32
C ASP A 26 0.65 -8.64 -4.35
N ASN A 27 -0.33 -8.77 -3.46
CA ASN A 27 -0.66 -7.73 -2.49
C ASN A 27 0.28 -7.70 -1.28
N ARG A 28 1.24 -8.62 -1.21
CA ARG A 28 2.25 -8.66 -0.16
C ARG A 28 3.36 -7.65 -0.35
N TYR A 29 3.62 -7.17 -1.56
CA TYR A 29 4.81 -6.36 -1.80
C TYR A 29 4.51 -4.87 -1.97
N GLU A 30 5.44 -4.06 -1.46
CA GLU A 30 5.55 -2.61 -1.69
C GLU A 30 6.93 -2.26 -2.26
N LEU A 31 7.02 -1.11 -2.92
CA LEU A 31 8.26 -0.52 -3.40
C LEU A 31 8.49 0.81 -2.70
N ILE A 32 9.61 0.99 -2.02
CA ILE A 32 9.99 2.27 -1.39
C ILE A 32 11.42 2.60 -1.83
N ASP A 33 11.57 3.72 -2.54
CA ASP A 33 12.86 4.22 -3.04
C ASP A 33 13.68 3.15 -3.82
N GLY A 34 12.99 2.26 -4.53
CA GLY A 34 13.59 1.18 -5.31
C GLY A 34 13.84 -0.13 -4.54
N GLU A 35 13.50 -0.19 -3.26
CA GLU A 35 13.59 -1.39 -2.42
C GLU A 35 12.23 -2.08 -2.28
N VAL A 36 12.21 -3.41 -2.34
CA VAL A 36 10.98 -4.21 -2.22
C VAL A 36 10.79 -4.65 -0.78
N PHE A 37 9.63 -4.35 -0.21
CA PHE A 37 9.24 -4.74 1.15
C PHE A 37 8.14 -5.79 1.12
N ASP A 38 8.22 -6.80 1.99
CA ASP A 38 7.18 -7.82 2.19
C ASP A 38 6.29 -7.44 3.38
N LEU A 39 4.99 -7.39 3.12
CA LEU A 39 3.92 -7.14 4.06
C LEU A 39 3.25 -8.47 4.40
N GLU A 40 3.38 -8.90 5.65
CA GLU A 40 2.62 -10.02 6.19
C GLU A 40 1.54 -9.47 7.14
N PRO A 41 0.28 -9.31 6.67
CA PRO A 41 -0.79 -8.81 7.53
C PRO A 41 -1.13 -9.83 8.61
N THR A 42 -1.38 -9.35 9.83
CA THR A 42 -1.81 -10.18 10.96
C THR A 42 -3.31 -10.01 11.21
N GLY A 43 -3.99 -11.05 11.72
CA GLY A 43 -5.44 -10.98 11.95
C GLY A 43 -5.89 -9.81 12.84
N LEU A 44 -5.10 -9.47 13.88
CA LEU A 44 -5.38 -8.32 14.75
C LEU A 44 -5.18 -6.98 14.03
N HIS A 45 -4.17 -6.88 13.18
CA HIS A 45 -3.94 -5.68 12.37
C HIS A 45 -5.11 -5.47 11.40
N GLU A 46 -5.59 -6.54 10.77
CA GLU A 46 -6.75 -6.48 9.87
C GLU A 46 -8.07 -6.13 10.58
N GLU A 47 -8.27 -6.57 11.82
CA GLU A 47 -9.43 -6.19 12.63
C GLU A 47 -9.46 -4.67 12.88
N VAL A 48 -8.31 -4.08 13.22
CA VAL A 48 -8.16 -2.63 13.41
C VAL A 48 -8.43 -1.88 12.10
N VAL A 49 -7.87 -2.35 11.00
CA VAL A 49 -8.07 -1.77 9.66
C VAL A 49 -9.55 -1.80 9.26
N ALA A 50 -10.26 -2.90 9.50
CA ALA A 50 -11.69 -3.03 9.23
C ALA A 50 -12.52 -2.06 10.09
N PHE A 51 -12.19 -1.95 11.38
CA PHE A 51 -12.89 -1.03 12.29
C PHE A 51 -12.75 0.43 11.84
N ILE A 52 -11.54 0.89 11.53
CA ILE A 52 -11.27 2.26 11.09
C ILE A 52 -12.01 2.55 9.78
N SER A 53 -11.92 1.64 8.81
CA SER A 53 -12.54 1.79 7.49
C SER A 53 -14.06 1.92 7.59
N ALA A 54 -14.69 1.08 8.42
CA ALA A 54 -16.14 1.16 8.63
C ALA A 54 -16.58 2.54 9.16
N LYS A 55 -15.82 3.13 10.09
CA LYS A 55 -16.13 4.47 10.62
C LYS A 55 -15.96 5.56 9.58
N ILE A 56 -14.90 5.47 8.77
CA ILE A 56 -14.64 6.45 7.70
C ILE A 56 -15.72 6.38 6.63
N CYS A 57 -16.11 5.18 6.17
CA CYS A 57 -17.17 5.02 5.16
C CYS A 57 -18.48 5.68 5.62
N VAL A 58 -18.89 5.49 6.87
CA VAL A 58 -20.08 6.15 7.43
C VAL A 58 -19.96 7.69 7.37
N GLN A 59 -18.77 8.25 7.62
CA GLN A 59 -18.57 9.70 7.51
C GLN A 59 -18.56 10.20 6.08
N ILE A 60 -17.93 9.46 5.15
CA ILE A 60 -17.94 9.78 3.72
C ILE A 60 -19.40 9.83 3.22
N ASP A 61 -20.18 8.80 3.53
CA ASP A 61 -21.60 8.72 3.15
C ASP A 61 -22.41 9.88 3.76
N ALA A 62 -22.13 10.27 5.00
CA ALA A 62 -22.83 11.36 5.68
C ALA A 62 -22.50 12.75 5.10
N ILE A 63 -21.25 12.98 4.69
CA ILE A 63 -20.79 14.25 4.12
C ILE A 63 -21.18 14.36 2.63
N GLY A 64 -21.31 13.22 1.93
CA GLY A 64 -21.77 13.17 0.53
C GLY A 64 -20.73 13.64 -0.49
N LEU A 65 -19.44 13.64 -0.13
CA LEU A 65 -18.34 13.92 -1.05
C LEU A 65 -17.98 12.68 -1.88
N PRO A 66 -17.41 12.84 -3.09
CA PRO A 66 -17.01 11.72 -3.97
C PRO A 66 -15.74 11.00 -3.48
N TRP A 67 -15.59 10.86 -2.17
CA TRP A 67 -14.44 10.20 -1.56
C TRP A 67 -14.69 8.70 -1.40
N PHE A 68 -13.61 7.94 -1.25
CA PHE A 68 -13.72 6.52 -0.92
C PHE A 68 -12.52 6.06 -0.08
N VAL A 69 -12.70 4.92 0.58
CA VAL A 69 -11.63 4.24 1.32
C VAL A 69 -10.90 3.30 0.37
N PHE A 70 -9.60 3.53 0.19
CA PHE A 70 -8.69 2.69 -0.57
C PHE A 70 -7.83 1.86 0.39
N GLN A 71 -7.81 0.55 0.20
CA GLN A 71 -7.09 -0.39 1.07
C GLN A 71 -6.42 -1.45 0.22
N ARG A 72 -5.21 -1.87 0.63
CA ARG A 72 -4.45 -2.98 0.03
C ARG A 72 -4.14 -2.86 -1.46
N GLY A 73 -4.61 -1.83 -2.16
CA GLY A 73 -4.23 -1.55 -3.54
C GLY A 73 -2.88 -0.84 -3.59
N LEU A 74 -2.24 -0.89 -4.76
CA LEU A 74 -0.96 -0.22 -4.96
C LEU A 74 -1.20 1.25 -5.31
N LEU A 75 -0.69 2.16 -4.50
CA LEU A 75 -0.74 3.61 -4.71
C LEU A 75 0.65 4.10 -5.13
N ARG A 76 0.71 4.84 -6.25
CA ARG A 76 1.93 5.49 -6.72
C ARG A 76 1.76 7.01 -6.68
N PRO A 77 2.48 7.74 -5.82
CA PRO A 77 2.52 9.19 -5.87
C PRO A 77 3.11 9.69 -7.20
N SER A 78 2.48 10.67 -7.83
CA SER A 78 2.90 11.23 -9.12
C SER A 78 4.28 11.91 -9.07
N ASN A 79 4.72 12.34 -7.89
CA ASN A 79 5.98 13.04 -7.64
C ASN A 79 7.12 12.13 -7.17
N VAL A 80 6.89 10.82 -6.97
CA VAL A 80 7.92 9.87 -6.52
C VAL A 80 8.07 8.73 -7.53
N GLY A 81 9.21 8.69 -8.21
CA GLY A 81 9.41 7.83 -9.36
C GLY A 81 9.55 6.33 -9.05
N MET A 82 10.12 6.00 -7.89
CA MET A 82 10.49 4.62 -7.49
C MET A 82 9.79 4.16 -6.20
N THR A 83 8.61 4.71 -5.92
CA THR A 83 7.84 4.37 -4.73
C THR A 83 6.40 4.06 -5.10
N ALA A 84 5.93 2.92 -4.63
CA ALA A 84 4.54 2.51 -4.70
C ALA A 84 4.21 1.67 -3.48
N PHE A 85 3.28 2.15 -2.67
CA PHE A 85 2.95 1.54 -1.38
C PHE A 85 1.47 1.12 -1.33
N ARG A 86 1.17 0.22 -0.40
CA ARG A 86 -0.14 -0.36 -0.12
C ARG A 86 -0.59 0.11 1.25
N PRO A 87 -1.28 1.26 1.33
CA PRO A 87 -1.73 1.76 2.62
C PRO A 87 -2.70 0.78 3.28
N ASP A 88 -2.60 0.67 4.61
CA ASP A 88 -3.56 -0.05 5.44
C ASP A 88 -4.98 0.54 5.27
N VAL A 89 -5.07 1.86 5.35
CA VAL A 89 -6.27 2.66 5.08
C VAL A 89 -5.85 3.99 4.48
N ALA A 90 -6.37 4.33 3.30
CA ALA A 90 -6.27 5.66 2.71
C ALA A 90 -7.66 6.20 2.36
N VAL A 91 -7.86 7.50 2.55
CA VAL A 91 -9.06 8.21 2.06
C VAL A 91 -8.67 8.97 0.82
N VAL A 92 -9.36 8.70 -0.27
CA VAL A 92 -9.00 9.20 -1.59
C VAL A 92 -10.17 9.99 -2.16
N ASP A 93 -9.87 11.20 -2.64
CA ASP A 93 -10.79 11.96 -3.47
C ASP A 93 -10.78 11.36 -4.88
N ARG A 94 -11.95 10.90 -5.35
CA ARG A 94 -12.07 10.32 -6.69
C ARG A 94 -11.62 11.29 -7.78
N ASP A 95 -11.82 12.59 -7.57
CA ASP A 95 -11.54 13.61 -8.58
C ASP A 95 -10.04 13.94 -8.69
N GLU A 96 -9.22 13.49 -7.73
CA GLU A 96 -7.76 13.67 -7.71
C GLU A 96 -6.99 12.42 -8.22
N LEU A 97 -7.71 11.37 -8.62
CA LEU A 97 -7.11 10.20 -9.24
C LEU A 97 -6.96 10.40 -10.76
N VAL A 98 -5.75 10.19 -11.26
CA VAL A 98 -5.37 10.29 -12.68
C VAL A 98 -5.26 8.91 -13.32
#